data_AF-A0A2S9IKZ9-F1
#
_entry.id   AF-A0A2S9IKZ9-F1
#
_cell.length_a   1.000
_cell.length_b   1.000
_cell.length_c   1.000
_cell.angle_alpha   90.00
_cell.angle_beta   90.00
_cell.angle_gamma   90.00
#
_symmetry.space_group_name_H-M   'P 1'
#
loop_
_entity.id
_entity.type
_entity.pdbx_description
1 polymer ?
#
loop_
_entity_poly.entity_id
_entity_poly.type
_entity_poly.pdbx_seq_one_letter_code
_entity_poly.pdbx_strand_id
1 'polypeptide(L)' 'MDCFFRDDECRVRTDHAPANFTTIKHMAHNLLRRHPAKHSMTTKRLTAAWDEDFLVSLIT' A
#
# COMPACT_ATOMS: atom_id res chain seq x y z
N MET A 1 -9.50 6.70 -0.06
CA MET A 1 -8.57 5.53 0.00
C MET A 1 -8.21 5.23 1.46
N ASP A 2 -9.13 5.54 2.38
CA ASP A 2 -8.73 6.09 3.68
C ASP A 2 -8.68 5.05 4.82
N CYS A 3 -9.40 3.94 4.67
CA CYS A 3 -9.42 2.91 5.72
C CYS A 3 -8.28 1.88 5.61
N PHE A 4 -7.81 1.56 4.39
CA PHE A 4 -6.79 0.51 4.18
C PHE A 4 -5.37 0.95 4.59
N PHE A 5 -5.05 2.23 4.40
CA PHE A 5 -3.76 2.82 4.78
C PHE A 5 -3.87 3.73 6.01
N ARG A 6 -5.03 3.77 6.69
CA ARG A 6 -5.33 4.63 7.84
C ARG A 6 -4.97 6.09 7.56
N ASP A 7 -5.42 6.60 6.42
CA ASP A 7 -5.11 7.95 5.95
C ASP A 7 -5.60 9.02 6.94
N ASP A 8 -6.80 8.79 7.51
CA ASP A 8 -7.40 9.64 8.55
C ASP A 8 -6.51 9.80 9.81
N GLU A 9 -5.68 8.81 10.11
CA GLU A 9 -4.77 8.86 11.27
C GLU A 9 -3.40 9.43 10.90
N CYS A 10 -3.11 9.60 9.61
CA CYS A 10 -1.82 10.02 9.12
C CYS A 10 -1.69 11.55 9.21
N ARG A 11 -1.30 12.03 10.40
CA ARG A 11 -1.14 13.46 10.72
C ARG A 11 0.15 14.05 10.15
N VAL A 12 0.39 13.86 8.85
CA VAL A 12 1.53 14.43 8.13
C VAL A 12 1.20 15.88 7.79
N ARG A 13 1.81 16.83 8.51
CA ARG A 13 1.50 18.28 8.43
C ARG A 13 2.66 19.14 7.95
N THR A 14 3.72 18.53 7.42
CA THR A 14 4.97 19.22 7.08
C THR A 14 5.17 19.23 5.57
N ASP A 15 5.33 20.42 4.99
CA ASP A 15 5.72 20.68 3.60
C ASP A 15 5.05 19.78 2.54
N HIS A 16 5.84 19.16 1.66
CA HIS A 16 5.41 18.31 0.55
C HIS A 16 5.15 16.86 0.97
N ALA A 17 5.28 16.54 2.25
CA ALA A 17 5.07 15.19 2.73
C ALA A 17 3.66 14.64 2.41
N PRO A 18 2.55 15.41 2.44
CA PRO A 18 1.24 14.91 2.01
C PRO A 18 1.21 14.45 0.55
N ALA A 19 1.84 15.22 -0.35
CA ALA A 19 1.88 14.90 -1.77
C ALA A 19 2.73 13.66 -2.06
N ASN A 20 3.93 13.58 -1.45
CA ASN A 20 4.83 12.44 -1.59
C ASN A 20 4.22 11.17 -0.99
N PHE A 21 3.50 11.29 0.12
CA PHE A 21 2.89 10.13 0.76
C PHE A 21 1.68 9.62 -0.03
N THR A 22 0.92 10.53 -0.65
CA THR A 22 -0.18 10.19 -1.55
C THR A 22 0.32 9.43 -2.78
N THR A 23 1.40 9.88 -3.41
CA THR A 23 1.98 9.20 -4.58
C THR A 23 2.49 7.81 -4.24
N ILE A 24 3.19 7.63 -3.10
CA ILE A 24 3.65 6.31 -2.65
C ILE A 24 2.47 5.37 -2.38
N LYS A 25 1.43 5.85 -1.69
CA LYS A 25 0.21 5.06 -1.43
C LYS A 25 -0.48 4.63 -2.71
N HIS A 26 -0.60 5.54 -3.68
CA HIS A 26 -1.17 5.24 -5.00
C HIS A 26 -0.37 4.18 -5.74
N MET A 27 0.96 4.27 -5.72
CA MET A 27 1.84 3.25 -6.33
C MET A 27 1.65 1.88 -5.66
N ALA A 28 1.72 1.83 -4.33
CA ALA A 28 1.55 0.58 -3.58
C ALA A 28 0.19 -0.09 -3.83
N HIS A 29 -0.88 0.70 -3.87
CA HIS A 29 -2.22 0.18 -4.15
C HIS A 29 -2.37 -0.36 -5.57
N ASN A 30 -1.76 0.31 -6.55
CA ASN A 30 -1.76 -0.17 -7.93
C ASN A 30 -1.03 -1.51 -8.08
N LEU A 31 0.11 -1.70 -7.39
CA LEU A 31 0.83 -2.98 -7.35
C LEU A 31 -0.03 -4.09 -6.74
N LEU A 32 -0.63 -3.85 -5.57
CA LEU A 32 -1.50 -4.81 -4.89
C LEU A 32 -2.75 -5.19 -5.71
N ARG A 33 -3.28 -4.23 -6.48
CA ARG A 33 -4.42 -4.46 -7.38
C ARG A 33 -4.04 -5.27 -8.62
N ARG A 34 -2.82 -5.10 -9.15
CA ARG A 34 -2.32 -5.83 -10.33
C ARG A 34 -2.05 -7.31 -10.04
N HIS A 35 -1.70 -7.65 -8.80
CA HIS A 35 -1.39 -9.03 -8.42
C HIS A 35 -2.62 -9.96 -8.53
N PRO A 36 -2.53 -11.12 -9.22
CA PRO A 36 -3.67 -11.98 -9.56
C PRO A 36 -4.31 -12.72 -8.38
N ALA A 37 -3.71 -12.67 -7.19
CA ALA A 37 -4.24 -13.33 -6.01
C ALA A 37 -5.67 -12.85 -5.67
N LYS A 38 -6.56 -13.79 -5.32
CA LYS A 38 -7.98 -13.53 -4.98
C LYS A 38 -8.21 -13.01 -3.54
N HIS A 39 -7.14 -12.63 -2.84
CA HIS A 39 -7.24 -12.13 -1.47
C HIS A 39 -7.74 -10.67 -1.42
N SER A 40 -8.29 -10.29 -0.27
CA SER A 40 -8.68 -8.89 -0.01
C SER A 40 -7.44 -7.97 -0.05
N MET A 41 -7.64 -6.69 -0.35
CA MET A 41 -6.54 -5.71 -0.38
C MET A 41 -5.78 -5.64 0.95
N THR A 42 -6.50 -5.73 2.08
CA THR A 42 -5.93 -5.77 3.42
C THR A 42 -5.06 -7.00 3.64
N THR A 43 -5.55 -8.16 3.21
CA THR A 43 -4.82 -9.43 3.31
C THR A 43 -3.56 -9.40 2.45
N LYS A 44 -3.65 -8.94 1.18
CA LYS A 44 -2.46 -8.82 0.31
C LYS A 44 -1.40 -7.91 0.95
N ARG A 45 -1.81 -6.78 1.52
CA ARG A 45 -0.89 -5.85 2.21
C ARG A 45 -0.26 -6.50 3.44
N LEU A 46 -1.03 -7.25 4.22
CA LEU A 46 -0.54 -7.96 5.40
C LEU A 46 0.43 -9.07 4.99
N THR A 47 0.08 -9.89 4.00
CA THR A 47 0.94 -10.95 3.47
C THR A 47 2.25 -10.37 2.95
N ALA A 48 2.21 -9.28 2.17
CA ALA A 48 3.42 -8.59 1.71
C ALA A 48 4.29 -8.02 2.85
N ALA A 49 3.75 -7.85 4.06
CA ALA A 49 4.50 -7.42 5.22
C ALA A 49 5.15 -8.59 6.00
N TRP A 50 4.66 -9.83 5.82
CA TRP A 50 5.15 -11.03 6.52
C TRP A 50 5.94 -11.98 5.62
N ASP A 51 5.65 -11.98 4.33
CA ASP A 51 6.18 -12.90 3.33
C ASP A 51 6.97 -12.12 2.28
N GLU A 52 8.29 -12.32 2.29
CA GLU A 52 9.22 -11.64 1.39
C GLU A 52 9.09 -12.15 -0.05
N ASP A 53 8.76 -13.43 -0.27
CA ASP A 53 8.56 -13.98 -1.61
C ASP A 53 7.32 -13.36 -2.26
N PHE A 54 6.26 -13.15 -1.47
CA PHE A 54 5.06 -12.44 -1.91
C PHE A 54 5.33 -10.94 -2.18
N LEU A 55 6.23 -10.32 -1.43
CA LEU A 55 6.66 -8.95 -1.68
C LEU A 55 7.44 -8.84 -3.00
N VAL A 56 8.35 -9.79 -3.27
CA VAL A 56 9.12 -9.84 -4.51
C VAL A 56 8.19 -10.06 -5.71
N SER A 57 7.17 -10.92 -5.59
CA SER A 57 6.19 -11.15 -6.67
C SER A 57 5.27 -9.96 -6.95
N LEU A 58 5.21 -8.98 -6.05
CA LEU A 58 4.45 -7.73 -6.22
C LEU A 58 5.26 -6.66 -6.96
N ILE A 59 6.58 -6.65 -6.79
CA ILE A 59 7.48 -5.63 -7.33
C ILE A 59 8.07 -6.06 -8.69
N THR A 60 8.22 -7.38 -8.91
CA THR A 60 8.73 -7.99 -10.14
C THR A 60 7.61 -8.22 -11.15
#